data_AF-A0AAW3MSX4-F1
#
_entry.id   AF-A0AAW3MSX4-F1
#
_cell.length_a   1.000
_cell.length_b   1.000
_cell.length_c   1.000
_cell.angle_alpha   90.00
_cell.angle_beta   90.00
_cell.angle_gamma   90.00
#
_symmetry.space_group_name_H-M   'P 1'
#
loop_
_entity.id
_entity.type
_entity.pdbx_description
1 polymer ?
#
loop_
_entity_poly.entity_id
_entity_poly.type
_entity_poly.pdbx_seq_one_letter_code
_entity_poly.pdbx_strand_id
1 'polypeptide(L)'
;MVGSAMAADALSGLKAQSLNGLTISGDVHGASAYQYRGKQFSDGEPSIGASLTATHSSGLYGSIKTDTVKLSQGSDRHQLQSALTVGYDYLLPYDVKVGGGLTRNFFSGRDQVSDLSFSEAFVGADWNGLHAKVSTVVESSKVLTPGFEQGDTYGELGYTYQYGKYSLGGDVGYSWYNNKHLGAKNGLSLAQVRVGYAFNDQVDVSLTHQFAGDDAYGNKSNGTHKTFVKVGYKF
;
A
#
# COMPACT_ATOMS: atom_id res chain seq x y z
N MET A 1 4.98 13.61 32.28
CA MET A 1 4.90 12.23 31.76
C MET A 1 3.48 11.69 31.99
N VAL A 2 2.49 12.08 31.18
CA VAL A 2 1.09 11.59 31.30
C VAL A 2 0.47 11.44 29.89
N GLY A 3 1.26 11.05 28.88
CA GLY A 3 0.81 10.95 27.49
C GLY A 3 0.87 9.54 26.88
N SER A 4 1.62 8.63 27.51
CA SER A 4 1.85 7.27 26.99
C SER A 4 0.78 6.26 27.42
N ALA A 5 0.11 6.47 28.56
CA ALA A 5 -0.91 5.54 29.06
C ALA A 5 -2.22 5.59 28.26
N MET A 6 -2.66 6.78 27.81
CA MET A 6 -3.91 6.90 27.03
C MET A 6 -3.77 6.41 25.58
N ALA A 7 -2.60 6.52 24.97
CA ALA A 7 -2.34 5.95 23.64
C ALA A 7 -2.30 4.40 23.70
N ALA A 8 -1.74 3.84 24.77
CA ALA A 8 -1.71 2.40 25.00
C ALA A 8 -3.10 1.83 25.36
N ASP A 9 -3.92 2.55 26.12
CA ASP A 9 -5.30 2.16 26.43
C ASP A 9 -6.25 2.33 25.24
N ALA A 10 -6.02 3.32 24.37
CA ALA A 10 -6.76 3.44 23.11
C ALA A 10 -6.45 2.27 22.16
N LEU A 11 -5.18 1.82 22.12
CA LEU A 11 -4.76 0.66 21.33
C LEU A 11 -5.21 -0.69 21.92
N SER A 12 -5.30 -0.81 23.25
CA SER A 12 -5.74 -2.04 23.93
C SER A 12 -7.26 -2.27 23.81
N GLY A 13 -8.04 -1.20 23.59
CA GLY A 13 -9.48 -1.22 23.33
C GLY A 13 -9.88 -1.47 21.87
N LEU A 14 -8.94 -1.35 20.94
CA LEU A 14 -9.10 -1.63 19.50
C LEU A 14 -8.99 -3.13 19.21
N LYS A 15 -9.71 -3.98 19.94
CA LYS A 15 -10.02 -5.32 19.41
C LYS A 15 -11.06 -5.13 18.31
N ALA A 16 -11.03 -5.93 17.25
CA ALA A 16 -12.13 -5.97 16.28
C ALA A 16 -13.50 -6.05 16.98
N GLN A 17 -14.17 -4.90 17.11
CA GLN A 17 -15.50 -4.81 17.73
C GLN A 17 -16.53 -4.86 16.61
N SER A 18 -17.32 -5.92 16.60
CA SER A 18 -18.49 -6.02 15.74
C SER A 18 -19.64 -5.21 16.33
N LEU A 19 -19.83 -3.97 15.88
CA LEU A 19 -20.95 -3.11 16.28
C LEU A 19 -21.93 -3.00 15.10
N ASN A 20 -23.14 -3.57 15.22
CA ASN A 20 -24.18 -3.47 14.18
C ASN A 20 -23.69 -3.81 12.76
N GLY A 21 -22.93 -4.90 12.61
CA GLY A 21 -22.36 -5.31 11.33
C GLY A 21 -21.12 -4.54 10.88
N LEU A 22 -20.60 -3.61 11.68
CA LEU A 22 -19.31 -2.94 11.46
C LEU A 22 -18.19 -3.72 12.12
N THR A 23 -17.16 -4.09 11.37
CA THR A 23 -15.90 -4.67 11.86
C THR A 23 -14.78 -3.66 11.70
N ILE A 24 -14.01 -3.43 12.77
CA ILE A 24 -12.81 -2.58 12.73
C ILE A 24 -11.58 -3.49 12.81
N SER A 25 -10.56 -3.21 12.01
CA SER A 25 -9.28 -3.91 12.04
C SER A 25 -8.15 -2.95 11.71
N GLY A 26 -6.94 -3.26 12.16
CA GLY A 26 -5.79 -2.42 11.83
C GLY A 26 -4.47 -3.11 12.09
N ASP A 27 -3.40 -2.37 11.78
CA ASP A 27 -2.04 -2.76 12.12
C ASP A 27 -1.16 -1.55 12.44
N VAL A 28 -0.13 -1.78 13.23
CA VAL A 28 1.04 -0.90 13.33
C VAL A 28 2.25 -1.71 12.84
N HIS A 29 3.11 -1.09 12.05
CA HIS A 29 4.25 -1.79 11.49
C HIS A 29 5.50 -0.92 11.37
N GLY A 30 6.63 -1.61 11.36
CA GLY A 30 7.93 -1.10 10.93
C GLY A 30 8.40 -1.85 9.70
N ALA A 31 8.90 -1.15 8.71
CA ALA A 31 9.46 -1.71 7.49
C ALA A 31 10.83 -1.12 7.18
N SER A 32 11.68 -1.88 6.48
CA SER A 32 13.01 -1.40 6.06
C SER A 32 12.96 -0.30 5.00
N ALA A 33 11.83 -0.16 4.29
CA ALA A 33 11.51 0.98 3.43
C ALA A 33 10.01 1.06 3.16
N TYR A 34 9.52 2.25 2.80
CA TYR A 34 8.18 2.38 2.23
C TYR A 34 8.18 1.97 0.75
N GLN A 35 7.22 1.13 0.39
CA GLN A 35 6.99 0.65 -0.96
C GLN A 35 5.59 1.02 -1.43
N TYR A 36 5.49 1.50 -2.66
CA TYR A 36 4.22 1.71 -3.33
C TYR A 36 4.32 1.27 -4.79
N ARG A 37 3.56 0.23 -5.17
CA ARG A 37 3.59 -0.39 -6.52
C ARG A 37 4.99 -0.84 -6.96
N GLY A 38 5.76 -1.40 -6.03
CA GLY A 38 7.15 -1.77 -6.28
C GLY A 38 8.13 -0.60 -6.37
N LYS A 39 7.67 0.65 -6.33
CA LYS A 39 8.56 1.82 -6.22
C LYS A 39 8.92 2.03 -4.75
N GLN A 40 10.20 2.26 -4.50
CA GLN A 40 10.69 2.65 -3.19
C GLN A 40 10.69 4.18 -3.08
N PHE A 41 10.03 4.72 -2.05
CA PHE A 41 9.96 6.18 -1.82
C PHE A 41 10.72 6.62 -0.57
N SER A 42 11.63 5.79 -0.04
CA SER A 42 12.40 6.12 1.17
C SER A 42 13.91 5.93 1.02
N ASP A 43 14.44 5.63 -0.17
CA ASP A 43 15.89 5.46 -0.43
C ASP A 43 16.65 4.55 0.56
N GLY A 44 15.95 3.57 1.14
CA GLY A 44 16.50 2.58 2.08
C GLY A 44 16.29 2.95 3.54
N GLU A 45 15.66 4.09 3.81
CA GLU A 45 15.29 4.49 5.15
C GLU A 45 14.06 3.73 5.66
N PRO A 46 14.07 3.32 6.94
CA PRO A 46 12.93 2.66 7.56
C PRO A 46 11.64 3.49 7.49
N SER A 47 10.54 2.77 7.34
CA SER A 47 9.20 3.33 7.42
C SER A 47 8.49 2.80 8.66
N ILE A 48 7.81 3.69 9.38
CA ILE A 48 6.86 3.32 10.44
C ILE A 48 5.49 3.70 9.93
N GLY A 49 4.55 2.77 10.02
CA GLY A 49 3.21 2.96 9.50
C GLY A 49 2.14 2.36 10.39
N ALA A 50 0.91 2.78 10.13
CA ALA A 50 -0.29 2.23 10.74
C ALA A 50 -1.42 2.20 9.72
N SER A 51 -2.34 1.26 9.90
CA SER A 51 -3.58 1.20 9.15
C SER A 51 -4.78 0.96 10.07
N LEU A 52 -5.92 1.51 9.67
CA LEU A 52 -7.21 1.27 10.29
C LEU A 52 -8.24 1.12 9.18
N THR A 53 -9.00 0.03 9.21
CA THR A 53 -10.07 -0.27 8.26
C THR A 53 -11.35 -0.57 9.03
N ALA A 54 -12.44 0.06 8.61
CA ALA A 54 -13.78 -0.20 9.11
C ALA A 54 -14.63 -0.75 7.96
N THR A 55 -15.15 -1.96 8.11
CA THR A 55 -15.92 -2.70 7.10
C THR A 55 -17.31 -3.00 7.63
N HIS A 56 -18.33 -2.57 6.91
CA HIS A 56 -19.72 -2.88 7.22
C HIS A 56 -20.16 -4.16 6.49
N SER A 57 -21.07 -4.92 7.10
CA SER A 57 -21.65 -6.16 6.59
C SER A 57 -22.32 -6.04 5.22
N SER A 58 -22.71 -4.82 4.81
CA SER A 58 -23.22 -4.55 3.48
C SER A 58 -22.16 -4.62 2.37
N GLY A 59 -20.87 -4.63 2.74
CA GLY A 59 -19.74 -4.53 1.81
C GLY A 59 -19.06 -3.16 1.77
N LEU A 60 -19.70 -2.13 2.32
CA LEU A 60 -19.11 -0.79 2.39
C LEU A 60 -17.93 -0.78 3.36
N TYR A 61 -16.81 -0.17 2.97
CA TYR A 61 -15.68 0.01 3.86
C TYR A 61 -15.01 1.37 3.70
N GLY A 62 -14.31 1.78 4.76
CA GLY A 62 -13.42 2.92 4.77
C GLY A 62 -12.10 2.55 5.44
N SER A 63 -10.98 3.05 4.93
CA SER A 63 -9.68 2.85 5.56
C SER A 63 -8.81 4.08 5.51
N ILE A 64 -7.95 4.19 6.52
CA ILE A 64 -6.84 5.12 6.55
C ILE A 64 -5.55 4.31 6.72
N LYS A 65 -4.61 4.52 5.81
CA LYS A 65 -3.22 4.04 5.95
C LYS A 65 -2.32 5.25 6.10
N THR A 66 -1.30 5.15 6.92
CA THR A 66 -0.32 6.21 7.08
C THR A 66 1.06 5.62 7.28
N ASP A 67 2.07 6.18 6.63
CA ASP A 67 3.45 5.71 6.66
C ASP A 67 4.42 6.90 6.64
N THR A 68 5.54 6.77 7.35
CA THR A 68 6.66 7.70 7.18
C THR A 68 7.40 7.39 5.89
N VAL A 69 7.68 8.42 5.09
CA VAL A 69 8.36 8.32 3.79
C VAL A 69 9.47 9.37 3.70
N LYS A 70 10.51 9.09 2.91
CA LYS A 70 11.55 10.07 2.58
C LYS A 70 11.68 10.21 1.07
N LEU A 71 11.00 11.21 0.53
CA LEU A 71 11.02 11.47 -0.90
C LEU A 71 12.37 12.07 -1.28
N SER A 72 13.09 11.45 -2.22
CA SER A 72 14.35 11.96 -2.78
C SER A 72 14.15 12.75 -4.07
N GLN A 73 12.97 12.69 -4.69
CA GLN A 73 12.64 13.52 -5.85
C GLN A 73 12.39 14.97 -5.44
N GLY A 74 13.46 15.78 -5.48
CA GLY A 74 13.42 17.24 -5.39
C GLY A 74 13.82 17.84 -4.04
N SER A 75 13.78 17.07 -2.94
CA SER A 75 14.38 17.46 -1.65
C SER A 75 14.34 16.30 -0.65
N ASP A 76 15.46 15.99 0.01
CA ASP A 76 15.53 15.05 1.13
C ASP A 76 14.61 15.47 2.27
N ARG A 77 13.37 14.98 2.26
CA ARG A 77 12.36 15.40 3.24
C ARG A 77 11.59 14.22 3.79
N HIS A 78 11.61 14.10 5.12
CA HIS A 78 10.76 13.19 5.86
C HIS A 78 9.33 13.70 5.83
N GLN A 79 8.43 12.86 5.35
CA GLN A 79 7.01 13.16 5.20
C GLN A 79 6.18 12.02 5.75
N LEU A 80 4.91 12.34 5.97
CA LEU A 80 3.86 11.41 6.31
C LEU A 80 3.00 11.25 5.05
N GLN A 81 3.01 10.04 4.49
CA GLN A 81 2.10 9.66 3.42
C GLN A 81 0.85 9.06 4.06
N SER A 82 -0.32 9.60 3.73
CA SER A 82 -1.60 9.08 4.20
C SER A 82 -2.49 8.72 3.02
N ALA A 83 -3.08 7.54 3.04
CA ALA A 83 -4.07 7.09 2.06
C ALA A 83 -5.43 6.96 2.74
N LEU A 84 -6.41 7.75 2.31
CA LEU A 84 -7.81 7.60 2.70
C LEU A 84 -8.54 6.85 1.60
N THR A 85 -9.15 5.71 1.92
CA THR A 85 -9.89 4.89 0.96
C THR A 85 -11.34 4.74 1.40
N VAL A 86 -12.25 4.80 0.43
CA VAL A 86 -13.64 4.37 0.58
C VAL A 86 -13.97 3.44 -0.57
N GLY A 87 -14.61 2.31 -0.28
CA GLY A 87 -14.93 1.32 -1.29
C GLY A 87 -16.09 0.43 -0.92
N TYR A 88 -16.43 -0.45 -1.84
CA TYR A 88 -17.49 -1.44 -1.70
C TYR A 88 -16.99 -2.79 -2.22
N ASP A 89 -17.09 -3.81 -1.36
CA ASP A 89 -16.80 -5.20 -1.68
C ASP A 89 -18.10 -6.01 -1.76
N TYR A 90 -18.22 -6.82 -2.79
CA TYR A 90 -19.31 -7.76 -3.00
C TYR A 90 -18.78 -9.19 -2.98
N LEU A 91 -19.38 -10.03 -2.13
CA LEU A 91 -19.05 -11.44 -2.05
C LEU A 91 -19.94 -12.24 -3.01
N LEU A 92 -19.30 -12.80 -4.04
CA LEU A 92 -19.92 -13.72 -4.97
C LEU A 92 -19.89 -15.16 -4.40
N PRO A 93 -20.68 -16.09 -4.98
CA PRO A 93 -20.56 -17.51 -4.67
C PRO A 93 -19.12 -18.03 -4.80
N TYR A 94 -18.79 -19.08 -4.06
CA TYR A 94 -17.45 -19.69 -4.00
C TYR A 94 -16.36 -18.77 -3.44
N ASP A 95 -16.75 -17.87 -2.54
CA ASP A 95 -15.85 -16.98 -1.80
C ASP A 95 -14.99 -16.07 -2.69
N VAL A 96 -15.50 -15.72 -3.87
CA VAL A 96 -14.88 -14.71 -4.73
C VAL A 96 -15.34 -13.34 -4.27
N LYS A 97 -14.42 -12.49 -3.85
CA LYS A 97 -14.71 -11.11 -3.48
C LYS A 97 -14.37 -10.21 -4.66
N VAL A 98 -15.30 -9.36 -5.09
CA VAL A 98 -15.05 -8.33 -6.12
C VAL A 98 -15.41 -6.98 -5.56
N GLY A 99 -14.64 -5.95 -5.86
CA GLY A 99 -14.89 -4.65 -5.27
C GLY A 99 -14.20 -3.53 -6.02
N GLY A 100 -14.48 -2.32 -5.57
CA GLY A 100 -13.87 -1.12 -6.08
C GLY A 100 -14.06 0.05 -5.14
N GLY A 101 -13.32 1.12 -5.40
CA GLY A 101 -13.35 2.29 -4.55
C GLY A 101 -12.51 3.44 -5.06
N LEU A 102 -12.38 4.43 -4.19
CA LEU A 102 -11.57 5.62 -4.39
C LEU A 102 -10.57 5.73 -3.25
N THR A 103 -9.32 6.02 -3.58
CA THR A 103 -8.25 6.32 -2.64
C THR A 103 -7.71 7.71 -2.91
N ARG A 104 -7.61 8.54 -1.88
CA ARG A 104 -6.88 9.80 -1.91
C ARG A 104 -5.58 9.65 -1.14
N ASN A 105 -4.47 9.87 -1.82
CA ASN A 105 -3.13 9.88 -1.25
C ASN A 105 -2.72 11.32 -0.95
N PHE A 106 -2.30 11.57 0.29
CA PHE A 106 -1.81 12.85 0.78
C PHE A 106 -0.36 12.71 1.24
N PHE A 107 0.42 13.75 1.03
CA PHE A 107 1.78 13.87 1.55
C PHE A 107 1.89 15.12 2.43
N SER A 108 2.28 14.96 3.69
CA SER A 108 2.32 16.04 4.70
C SER A 108 3.61 16.00 5.52
N GLY A 109 4.03 17.09 6.15
CA GLY A 109 5.33 17.20 6.85
C GLY A 109 5.85 18.64 7.00
N ARG A 110 7.06 18.82 7.57
CA ARG A 110 7.77 20.11 7.52
C ARG A 110 8.34 20.26 6.11
N ASP A 111 8.12 21.41 5.47
CA ASP A 111 8.50 21.65 4.07
C ASP A 111 7.79 20.68 3.08
N GLN A 112 6.47 20.55 3.21
CA GLN A 112 5.62 19.61 2.46
C GLN A 112 5.88 19.61 0.95
N VAL A 113 5.93 18.42 0.34
CA VAL A 113 5.65 18.26 -1.09
C VAL A 113 4.16 17.94 -1.23
N SER A 114 3.30 18.89 -0.79
CA SER A 114 1.84 18.77 -0.90
C SER A 114 1.38 18.50 -2.34
N ASP A 115 2.26 18.85 -3.28
CA ASP A 115 2.05 18.76 -4.71
C ASP A 115 2.09 17.34 -5.27
N LEU A 116 2.49 16.32 -4.49
CA LEU A 116 2.42 14.90 -4.89
C LEU A 116 1.12 14.22 -4.48
N SER A 117 0.17 14.93 -3.87
CA SER A 117 -1.12 14.34 -3.48
C SER A 117 -2.00 14.06 -4.71
N PHE A 118 -2.57 12.86 -4.82
CA PHE A 118 -3.32 12.39 -5.99
C PHE A 118 -4.47 11.47 -5.58
N SER A 119 -5.47 11.33 -6.45
CA SER A 119 -6.63 10.47 -6.22
C SER A 119 -6.71 9.36 -7.25
N GLU A 120 -7.14 8.18 -6.84
CA GLU A 120 -7.23 7.00 -7.69
C GLU A 120 -8.55 6.27 -7.52
N ALA A 121 -9.10 5.80 -8.62
CA ALA A 121 -10.14 4.79 -8.61
C ALA A 121 -9.52 3.41 -8.79
N PHE A 122 -10.09 2.39 -8.17
CA PHE A 122 -9.66 1.02 -8.37
C PHE A 122 -10.83 0.06 -8.43
N VAL A 123 -10.56 -1.08 -9.07
CA VAL A 123 -11.37 -2.29 -9.03
C VAL A 123 -10.45 -3.48 -8.78
N GLY A 124 -10.96 -4.50 -8.11
CA GLY A 124 -10.18 -5.69 -7.82
C GLY A 124 -11.04 -6.90 -7.52
N ALA A 125 -10.37 -8.04 -7.45
CA ALA A 125 -10.95 -9.31 -7.08
C ALA A 125 -9.98 -10.14 -6.25
N ASP A 126 -10.50 -10.85 -5.25
CA ASP A 126 -9.77 -11.77 -4.41
C ASP A 126 -10.44 -13.16 -4.44
N TRP A 127 -9.64 -14.22 -4.54
CA TRP A 127 -10.14 -15.60 -4.48
C TRP A 127 -9.05 -16.56 -4.03
N ASN A 128 -9.25 -17.26 -2.90
CA ASN A 128 -8.35 -18.33 -2.44
C ASN A 128 -6.85 -17.94 -2.42
N GLY A 129 -6.54 -16.73 -1.99
CA GLY A 129 -5.17 -16.20 -1.95
C GLY A 129 -4.69 -15.54 -3.24
N LEU A 130 -5.40 -15.72 -4.36
CA LEU A 130 -5.22 -14.90 -5.57
C LEU A 130 -5.81 -13.51 -5.32
N HIS A 131 -5.13 -12.49 -5.79
CA HIS A 131 -5.66 -11.13 -5.85
C HIS A 131 -5.30 -10.50 -7.19
N ALA A 132 -6.22 -9.75 -7.76
CA ALA A 132 -6.01 -8.92 -8.93
C ALA A 132 -6.58 -7.53 -8.67
N LYS A 133 -5.84 -6.48 -9.06
CA LYS A 133 -6.29 -5.10 -8.90
C LYS A 133 -5.87 -4.27 -10.10
N VAL A 134 -6.77 -3.42 -10.57
CA VAL A 134 -6.46 -2.35 -11.51
C VAL A 134 -6.86 -1.03 -10.87
N SER A 135 -6.00 -0.04 -11.00
CA SER A 135 -6.18 1.28 -10.43
C SER A 135 -5.76 2.34 -11.42
N THR A 136 -6.49 3.44 -11.47
CA THR A 136 -6.24 4.56 -12.38
C THR A 136 -6.28 5.86 -11.61
N VAL A 137 -5.30 6.72 -11.82
CA VAL A 137 -5.27 8.07 -11.27
C VAL A 137 -6.39 8.88 -11.93
N VAL A 138 -7.32 9.38 -11.11
CA VAL A 138 -8.47 10.19 -11.54
C VAL A 138 -8.26 11.68 -11.30
N GLU A 139 -7.34 12.03 -10.40
CA GLU A 139 -6.92 13.39 -10.09
C GLU A 139 -5.40 13.42 -9.91
N SER A 140 -4.72 14.17 -10.77
CA SER A 140 -3.25 14.25 -10.77
C SER A 140 -2.70 14.88 -9.48
N SER A 141 -1.45 14.55 -9.19
CA SER A 141 -0.57 15.42 -8.43
C SER A 141 -0.42 16.79 -9.11
N LYS A 142 -0.22 17.86 -8.32
CA LYS A 142 0.09 19.20 -8.86
C LYS A 142 1.46 19.22 -9.57
N VAL A 143 2.43 18.47 -9.05
CA VAL A 143 3.69 18.20 -9.74
C VAL A 143 3.50 16.97 -10.61
N LEU A 144 3.47 17.18 -11.92
CA LEU A 144 3.26 16.12 -12.91
C LEU A 144 4.46 15.17 -12.90
N THR A 145 4.22 13.97 -12.36
CA THR A 145 5.23 12.93 -12.15
C THR A 145 4.64 11.60 -12.61
N PRO A 146 5.32 10.81 -13.47
CA PRO A 146 4.80 9.55 -13.96
C PRO A 146 4.43 8.55 -12.84
N GLY A 147 3.21 8.03 -12.92
CA GLY A 147 2.57 7.19 -11.91
C GLY A 147 1.61 7.95 -10.99
N PHE A 148 1.54 9.27 -11.12
CA PHE A 148 0.69 10.16 -10.33
C PHE A 148 -0.11 11.15 -11.20
N GLU A 149 -0.07 11.00 -12.52
CA GLU A 149 -0.81 11.83 -13.46
C GLU A 149 -2.15 11.19 -13.82
N GLN A 150 -3.17 12.02 -14.02
CA GLN A 150 -4.49 11.57 -14.43
C GLN A 150 -4.41 10.68 -15.68
N GLY A 151 -4.99 9.49 -15.59
CA GLY A 151 -4.96 8.45 -16.62
C GLY A 151 -3.82 7.44 -16.47
N ASP A 152 -2.82 7.71 -15.63
CA ASP A 152 -1.85 6.69 -15.25
C ASP A 152 -2.59 5.52 -14.60
N THR A 153 -2.29 4.32 -15.07
CA THR A 153 -2.97 3.10 -14.67
C THR A 153 -1.96 2.11 -14.13
N TYR A 154 -2.30 1.37 -13.10
CA TYR A 154 -1.49 0.29 -12.57
C TYR A 154 -2.35 -0.95 -12.35
N GLY A 155 -1.89 -2.06 -12.90
CA GLY A 155 -2.49 -3.37 -12.76
C GLY A 155 -1.55 -4.30 -12.02
N GLU A 156 -2.08 -5.13 -11.14
CA GLU A 156 -1.33 -6.17 -10.44
C GLU A 156 -2.13 -7.47 -10.34
N LEU A 157 -1.39 -8.57 -10.34
CA LEU A 157 -1.86 -9.91 -10.06
C LEU A 157 -0.87 -10.55 -9.10
N GLY A 158 -1.36 -11.14 -8.03
CA GLY A 158 -0.52 -11.88 -7.11
C GLY A 158 -1.25 -13.04 -6.47
N TYR A 159 -0.45 -13.87 -5.80
CA TYR A 159 -0.91 -15.06 -5.10
C TYR A 159 -0.22 -15.16 -3.76
N THR A 160 -0.95 -15.55 -2.72
CA THR A 160 -0.41 -15.86 -1.40
C THR A 160 -0.94 -17.22 -0.95
N TYR A 161 -0.04 -18.18 -0.82
CA TYR A 161 -0.29 -19.46 -0.17
C TYR A 161 -0.02 -19.34 1.33
N GLN A 162 -0.93 -19.89 2.14
CA GLN A 162 -0.82 -19.92 3.59
C GLN A 162 -0.72 -21.37 4.05
N TYR A 163 0.30 -21.69 4.87
CA TYR A 163 0.48 -23.00 5.48
C TYR A 163 0.83 -22.85 6.96
N GLY A 164 -0.19 -22.98 7.81
CA GLY A 164 -0.06 -22.76 9.24
C GLY A 164 0.41 -21.34 9.55
N LYS A 165 1.60 -21.21 10.13
CA LYS A 165 2.22 -19.92 10.47
C LYS A 165 3.00 -19.29 9.31
N TYR A 166 3.19 -19.99 8.20
CA TYR A 166 4.02 -19.55 7.09
C TYR A 166 3.16 -19.05 5.93
N SER A 167 3.65 -18.00 5.26
CA SER A 167 3.09 -17.54 3.99
C SER A 167 4.16 -17.50 2.91
N LEU A 168 3.78 -17.87 1.69
CA LEU A 168 4.61 -17.75 0.50
C LEU A 168 3.75 -17.14 -0.61
N GLY A 169 4.24 -16.09 -1.24
CA GLY A 169 3.50 -15.43 -2.32
C GLY A 169 4.40 -14.76 -3.33
N GLY A 170 3.79 -14.25 -4.38
CA GLY A 170 4.46 -13.47 -5.40
C GLY A 170 3.47 -12.58 -6.13
N ASP A 171 3.98 -11.48 -6.67
CA ASP A 171 3.19 -10.47 -7.34
C ASP A 171 3.89 -10.04 -8.61
N VAL A 172 3.09 -9.84 -9.66
CA VAL A 172 3.50 -9.17 -10.90
C VAL A 172 2.59 -7.98 -11.12
N GLY A 173 3.15 -6.89 -11.60
CA GLY A 173 2.39 -5.68 -11.86
C GLY A 173 2.97 -4.87 -13.00
N TYR A 174 2.18 -3.94 -13.50
CA TYR A 174 2.59 -3.05 -14.58
C TYR A 174 1.91 -1.69 -14.44
N SER A 175 2.69 -0.62 -14.49
CA SER A 175 2.19 0.76 -14.63
C SER A 175 2.16 1.14 -16.10
N TRP A 176 1.04 1.64 -16.60
CA TRP A 176 0.91 2.35 -17.86
C TRP A 176 0.85 3.85 -17.61
N TYR A 177 1.72 4.60 -18.26
CA TYR A 177 1.77 6.05 -18.12
C TYR A 177 1.00 6.73 -19.25
N ASN A 178 0.19 7.73 -18.91
CA ASN A 178 -0.47 8.59 -19.86
C ASN A 178 0.61 9.53 -20.45
N ASN A 179 1.07 9.26 -21.67
CA ASN A 179 2.27 9.81 -22.32
C ASN A 179 2.24 11.33 -22.65
N LYS A 180 1.64 12.18 -21.81
CA LYS A 180 1.47 13.62 -22.09
C LYS A 180 2.68 14.48 -21.71
N HIS A 181 3.61 13.98 -20.89
CA HIS A 181 4.82 14.72 -20.49
C HIS A 181 6.13 13.95 -20.72
N LEU A 182 7.19 14.71 -21.06
CA LEU A 182 8.50 14.26 -21.54
C LEU A 182 9.22 13.32 -20.55
N GLY A 183 9.68 12.16 -21.02
CA GLY A 183 10.69 11.31 -20.35
C GLY A 183 10.23 9.92 -19.91
N ALA A 184 8.92 9.68 -19.79
CA ALA A 184 8.40 8.36 -19.41
C ALA A 184 8.51 7.36 -20.58
N LYS A 185 9.19 6.22 -20.37
CA LYS A 185 9.17 5.08 -21.32
C LYS A 185 7.91 4.23 -21.11
N ASN A 186 7.66 3.30 -22.04
CA ASN A 186 6.59 2.29 -22.00
C ASN A 186 6.54 1.60 -20.63
N GLY A 187 5.72 2.13 -19.72
CA GLY A 187 5.37 1.57 -18.41
C GLY A 187 6.50 1.11 -17.48
N LEU A 188 6.11 0.59 -16.31
CA LEU A 188 7.02 0.03 -15.31
C LEU A 188 6.51 -1.31 -14.84
N SER A 189 7.35 -2.36 -14.89
CA SER A 189 6.99 -3.69 -14.39
C SER A 189 7.38 -3.88 -12.93
N LEU A 190 6.54 -4.58 -12.18
CA LEU A 190 6.81 -5.13 -10.86
C LEU A 190 6.90 -6.66 -10.98
N ALA A 191 7.92 -7.24 -10.34
CA ALA A 191 7.97 -8.67 -10.07
C ALA A 191 8.62 -8.90 -8.70
N GLN A 192 7.94 -9.60 -7.79
CA GLN A 192 8.43 -9.85 -6.45
C GLN A 192 7.95 -11.18 -5.87
N VAL A 193 8.70 -11.69 -4.88
CA VAL A 193 8.35 -12.84 -4.05
C VAL A 193 8.29 -12.40 -2.59
N ARG A 194 7.33 -12.94 -1.85
CA ARG A 194 7.05 -12.63 -0.45
C ARG A 194 7.09 -13.90 0.39
N VAL A 195 7.74 -13.85 1.53
CA VAL A 195 7.73 -14.91 2.54
C VAL A 195 7.32 -14.28 3.87
N GLY A 196 6.45 -14.93 4.61
CA GLY A 196 6.01 -14.44 5.91
C GLY A 196 5.95 -15.53 6.98
N TYR A 197 6.04 -15.08 8.22
CA TYR A 197 5.91 -15.91 9.41
C TYR A 197 5.09 -15.18 10.49
N ALA A 198 3.97 -15.78 10.89
CA ALA A 198 3.14 -15.31 12.00
C ALA A 198 3.63 -15.95 13.31
N PHE A 199 4.17 -15.13 14.22
CA PHE A 199 4.55 -15.60 15.55
C PHE A 199 3.31 -16.02 16.35
N ASN A 200 2.27 -15.21 16.26
CA ASN A 200 0.92 -15.41 16.80
C ASN A 200 -0.09 -14.64 15.94
N ASP A 201 -1.35 -14.57 16.38
CA ASP A 201 -2.43 -13.93 15.64
C ASP A 201 -2.26 -12.41 15.45
N GLN A 202 -1.39 -11.79 16.26
CA GLN A 202 -1.15 -10.34 16.26
C GLN A 202 0.18 -9.98 15.59
N VAL A 203 1.22 -10.77 15.78
CA VAL A 203 2.59 -10.41 15.38
C VAL A 203 3.05 -11.27 14.20
N ASP A 204 3.44 -10.62 13.12
CA ASP A 204 4.07 -11.26 11.96
C ASP A 204 5.32 -10.52 11.47
N VAL A 205 6.17 -11.28 10.79
CA VAL A 205 7.31 -10.77 10.04
C VAL A 205 7.20 -11.25 8.60
N SER A 206 7.48 -10.36 7.67
CA SER A 206 7.54 -10.67 6.25
C SER A 206 8.82 -10.15 5.61
N LEU A 207 9.27 -10.88 4.60
CA LEU A 207 10.37 -10.55 3.73
C LEU A 207 9.87 -10.52 2.29
N THR A 208 10.15 -9.42 1.59
CA THR A 208 9.84 -9.27 0.16
C THR A 208 11.14 -9.15 -0.60
N HIS A 209 11.34 -9.96 -1.63
CA HIS A 209 12.42 -9.81 -2.58
C HIS A 209 11.86 -9.39 -3.93
N GLN A 210 12.28 -8.22 -4.41
CA GLN A 210 11.82 -7.61 -5.65
C GLN A 210 12.88 -7.75 -6.73
N PHE A 211 12.47 -8.30 -7.88
CA PHE A 211 13.31 -8.55 -9.04
C PHE A 211 13.18 -7.45 -10.10
N ALA A 212 12.01 -6.84 -10.19
CA ALA A 212 11.72 -5.76 -11.13
C ALA A 212 10.89 -4.67 -10.45
N GLY A 213 11.24 -3.42 -10.76
CA GLY A 213 10.59 -2.20 -10.29
C GLY A 213 11.65 -1.15 -9.94
N ASP A 214 11.98 -0.26 -10.88
CA ASP A 214 12.50 1.07 -10.59
C ASP A 214 12.48 2.02 -11.81
N ASP A 215 12.28 3.31 -11.46
CA ASP A 215 12.30 4.59 -12.20
C ASP A 215 11.56 4.72 -13.55
N ALA A 216 10.59 5.64 -13.58
CA ALA A 216 9.91 6.09 -14.79
C ALA A 216 10.79 6.99 -15.70
N TYR A 217 11.87 7.56 -15.17
CA TYR A 217 12.79 8.48 -15.85
C TYR A 217 13.99 7.80 -16.51
N GLY A 218 14.00 6.47 -16.61
CA GLY A 218 14.87 5.77 -17.55
C GLY A 218 16.36 5.74 -17.17
N ASN A 219 16.70 5.98 -15.90
CA ASN A 219 17.98 5.48 -15.41
C ASN A 219 17.93 3.96 -15.50
N LYS A 220 18.79 3.37 -16.35
CA LYS A 220 19.03 1.93 -16.39
C LYS A 220 19.53 1.52 -15.01
N SER A 221 18.62 1.17 -14.12
CA SER A 221 18.99 0.47 -12.91
C SER A 221 19.41 -0.92 -13.35
N ASN A 222 20.71 -1.19 -13.27
CA ASN A 222 21.27 -2.53 -13.46
C ASN A 222 20.60 -3.46 -12.44
N GLY A 223 19.58 -4.22 -12.87
CA GLY A 223 19.01 -5.36 -12.13
C GLY A 223 18.97 -5.17 -10.62
N THR A 224 18.35 -4.10 -10.11
CA THR A 224 18.33 -3.85 -8.66
C THR A 224 17.36 -4.79 -7.98
N HIS A 225 17.88 -5.96 -7.64
CA HIS A 225 17.29 -6.87 -6.68
C HIS A 225 17.27 -6.18 -5.32
N LYS A 226 16.09 -5.96 -4.76
CA LYS A 226 15.92 -5.32 -3.46
C LYS A 226 15.21 -6.25 -2.50
N THR A 227 15.66 -6.27 -1.25
CA THR A 227 15.04 -7.06 -0.18
C THR A 227 14.50 -6.13 0.87
N PHE A 228 13.27 -6.40 1.30
CA PHE A 228 12.54 -5.59 2.26
C PHE A 228 12.06 -6.48 3.40
N VAL A 229 12.12 -5.95 4.61
CA VAL A 229 11.62 -6.63 5.81
C VAL A 229 10.54 -5.76 6.43
N LYS A 230 9.42 -6.37 6.82
CA LYS A 230 8.33 -5.72 7.56
C LYS A 230 7.99 -6.55 8.79
N VAL A 231 7.80 -5.86 9.91
CA VAL A 231 7.27 -6.42 11.16
C VAL A 231 5.95 -5.72 11.45
N GLY A 232 4.89 -6.48 11.68
CA GLY A 232 3.54 -5.96 11.93
C GLY A 232 2.96 -6.44 13.26
N TYR A 233 2.15 -5.59 13.87
CA TYR A 233 1.25 -5.91 14.98
C TYR A 233 -0.19 -5.60 14.55
N LYS A 234 -1.08 -6.59 14.57
CA LYS A 234 -2.49 -6.54 14.17
C LYS A 234 -3.42 -6.50 15.38
N PHE A 235 -4.55 -5.83 15.23
CA PHE A 235 -5.60 -5.72 16.24
C PHE A 235 -7.02 -5.69 15.64
#